data_AF-A0A0B1THB0-F1
#
_entry.id   AF-A0A0B1THB0-F1
#
_cell.length_a   1.000
_cell.length_b   1.000
_cell.length_c   1.000
_cell.angle_alpha   90.00
_cell.angle_beta   90.00
_cell.angle_gamma   90.00
#
_symmetry.space_group_name_H-M   'P 1'
#
loop_
_entity.id
_entity.type
_entity.pdbx_description
1 polymer ?
#
loop_
_entity_poly.entity_id
_entity_poly.type
_entity_poly.pdbx_seq_one_letter_code
_entity_poly.pdbx_strand_id
1 'polypeptide(L)' 'MPLVSMATIPCSVLLCLRDSQNDFEKWKQLRVLRLKGVPERFMPYKCKYDWTNYEKVLDEKVKKQV' A
#
# COMPACT_ATOMS: atom_id res chain seq x y z
N MET A 1 14.86 26.84 17.25
CA MET A 1 14.92 25.78 16.23
C MET A 1 14.74 24.34 16.79
N PRO A 2 13.74 24.05 17.67
CA PRO A 2 13.27 22.66 17.86
C PRO A 2 11.77 22.44 17.58
N LEU A 3 10.97 23.51 17.42
CA LEU A 3 9.52 23.39 17.16
C LEU A 3 9.21 22.81 15.77
N VAL A 4 10.03 23.15 14.78
CA VAL A 4 9.80 22.71 13.39
C VAL A 4 9.93 21.19 13.29
N SER A 5 10.91 20.58 13.97
CA SER A 5 11.07 19.12 14.00
C SER A 5 9.91 18.40 14.68
N MET A 6 9.31 18.96 15.74
CA MET A 6 8.13 18.36 16.39
C MET A 6 6.90 18.32 15.48
N ALA A 7 6.78 19.25 14.52
CA ALA A 7 5.68 19.27 13.56
C ALA A 7 6.00 18.48 12.27
N THR A 8 7.24 18.56 11.77
CA THR A 8 7.60 17.90 10.50
C THR A 8 7.66 16.38 10.62
N ILE A 9 8.06 15.84 11.79
CA ILE A 9 8.11 14.39 12.02
C ILE A 9 6.70 13.76 11.91
N PRO A 10 5.67 14.17 12.68
CA PRO A 10 4.33 13.60 12.55
C PRO A 10 3.70 13.87 11.18
N CYS A 11 3.90 15.05 10.59
CA CYS A 11 3.40 15.33 9.24
C CYS A 11 4.02 14.38 8.20
N SER A 12 5.32 14.12 8.27
CA SER A 12 5.98 13.17 7.35
C SER A 12 5.45 11.75 7.51
N VAL A 13 5.18 11.30 8.74
CA VAL A 13 4.59 9.97 9.00
C VAL A 13 3.18 9.88 8.41
N LEU A 14 2.34 10.90 8.61
CA LEU A 14 0.99 10.93 8.04
C LEU A 14 1.00 10.91 6.52
N LEU A 15 1.92 11.65 5.89
CA LEU A 15 2.09 11.64 4.43
C LEU A 15 2.56 10.26 3.95
N CYS A 16 3.54 9.65 4.61
CA CYS A 16 4.01 8.29 4.30
C CYS A 16 2.91 7.25 4.44
N LEU A 17 2.08 7.35 5.49
CA LEU A 17 0.92 6.47 5.68
C LEU A 17 -0.09 6.65 4.54
N ARG A 18 -0.42 7.89 4.18
CA ARG A 18 -1.35 8.19 3.07
C ARG A 18 -0.81 7.69 1.74
N ASP A 19 0.48 7.89 1.47
CA ASP A 19 1.12 7.38 0.25
C ASP A 19 1.08 5.86 0.20
N SER A 20 1.35 5.20 1.32
CA SER A 20 1.29 3.74 1.42
C SER A 20 -0.14 3.20 1.22
N GLN A 21 -1.16 3.92 1.72
CA GLN A 21 -2.57 3.57 1.51
C GLN A 21 -2.96 3.71 0.04
N ASN A 22 -2.57 4.80 -0.62
CA ASN A 22 -2.82 5.01 -2.04
C ASN A 22 -2.11 3.95 -2.90
N ASP A 23 -0.88 3.57 -2.55
CA ASP A 23 -0.13 2.52 -3.25
C ASP A 23 -0.81 1.16 -3.10
N PHE A 24 -1.32 0.84 -1.91
CA PHE A 24 -2.10 -0.38 -1.67
C PHE A 24 -3.45 -0.38 -2.40
N GLU A 25 -4.11 0.77 -2.53
CA GLU A 25 -5.35 0.87 -3.30
C GLU A 25 -5.11 0.58 -4.79
N LYS A 26 -4.04 1.14 -5.37
CA LYS A 26 -3.62 0.82 -6.73
C LYS A 26 -3.25 -0.66 -6.86
N TRP A 27 -2.56 -1.23 -5.87
CA TRP A 27 -2.26 -2.67 -5.83
C TRP A 27 -3.51 -3.56 -5.88
N LYS A 28 -4.58 -3.13 -5.18
CA LYS A 28 -5.89 -3.81 -5.21
C LYS A 28 -6.58 -3.68 -6.57
N GLN A 29 -6.55 -2.50 -7.20
CA GLN A 29 -7.08 -2.33 -8.56
C GLN A 29 -6.35 -3.21 -9.58
N LEU A 30 -5.03 -3.35 -9.43
CA LEU A 30 -4.20 -4.23 -10.26
C LEU A 30 -4.41 -5.72 -9.97
N ARG A 31 -5.14 -6.12 -8.92
CA ARG A 31 -5.41 -7.53 -8.60
C ARG A 31 -6.06 -8.28 -9.76
N VAL A 32 -7.00 -7.65 -10.47
CA VAL A 32 -7.67 -8.27 -11.64
C VAL A 32 -6.67 -8.54 -12.76
N LEU A 33 -5.70 -7.64 -12.97
CA LEU A 33 -4.64 -7.81 -13.98
C LEU A 33 -3.59 -8.83 -13.53
N ARG A 34 -3.24 -8.88 -12.24
CA ARG A 34 -2.36 -9.89 -11.65
C ARG A 34 -2.96 -11.29 -11.76
N LEU A 35 -4.26 -11.45 -11.49
CA LEU A 35 -4.96 -12.73 -11.65
C LEU A 35 -5.03 -13.20 -13.11
N LYS A 36 -5.05 -12.26 -14.06
CA LYS A 36 -4.94 -12.55 -15.50
C LYS A 36 -3.53 -12.88 -15.96
N GLY A 37 -2.53 -12.86 -15.07
CA GLY A 37 -1.14 -13.17 -15.38
C GLY A 37 -0.42 -12.09 -16.20
N VAL A 38 -0.92 -10.85 -16.20
CA VAL A 38 -0.30 -9.75 -16.94
C VAL A 38 1.09 -9.47 -16.34
N PRO A 39 2.17 -9.53 -17.15
CA PRO A 39 3.51 -9.21 -16.66
C PRO A 39 3.58 -7.78 -16.11
N GLU A 40 4.40 -7.56 -15.08
CA GLU A 40 4.55 -6.25 -14.41
C GLU A 40 4.90 -5.12 -15.39
N ARG A 41 5.58 -5.44 -16.49
CA ARG A 41 5.93 -4.50 -17.56
C ARG A 41 4.71 -3.85 -18.24
N PHE A 42 3.59 -4.55 -18.29
CA PHE A 42 2.34 -4.08 -18.90
C PHE A 42 1.35 -3.57 -17.87
N MET A 43 1.72 -3.52 -16.59
CA MET A 43 0.85 -2.94 -15.57
C MET A 43 0.84 -1.41 -15.74
N PRO A 44 -0.36 -0.79 -15.76
CA PRO A 44 -0.49 0.66 -15.93
C PRO A 44 0.12 1.45 -14.77
N TYR A 45 0.32 0.81 -13.63
CA TYR A 45 0.98 1.40 -12.48
C TYR A 45 1.91 0.37 -11.84
N LYS A 46 3.13 0.82 -11.52
CA LYS A 46 4.10 0.02 -10.77
C LYS A 46 3.99 0.40 -9.29
N CYS A 47 3.45 -0.51 -8.48
CA CYS A 47 3.40 -0.30 -7.04
C CYS A 47 4.81 -0.19 -6.47
N LYS A 48 4.98 0.72 -5.50
CA LYS A 48 6.27 0.98 -4.88
C LYS A 48 6.69 -0.16 -3.95
N TYR A 49 5.71 -0.78 -3.30
CA TYR A 49 5.92 -1.88 -2.35
C TYR A 49 5.26 -3.17 -2.84
N ASP A 50 5.85 -4.30 -2.51
CA ASP A 50 5.20 -5.61 -2.68
C ASP A 50 4.22 -5.85 -1.53
N TRP A 51 2.93 -5.70 -1.83
CA TRP A 51 1.85 -5.87 -0.87
C TRP A 51 1.35 -7.31 -0.79
N THR A 52 1.97 -8.28 -1.48
CA THR A 52 1.51 -9.68 -1.53
C THR A 52 1.37 -10.30 -0.14
N ASN A 53 2.37 -10.10 0.73
CA ASN A 53 2.35 -10.64 2.09
C ASN A 53 1.35 -9.89 2.98
N TYR A 54 1.23 -8.58 2.80
CA TYR A 54 0.27 -7.78 3.55
C TYR A 54 -1.18 -8.15 3.22
N GLU A 55 -1.48 -8.40 1.94
CA GLU A 55 -2.78 -8.86 1.46
C GLU A 55 -3.17 -10.20 2.12
N LYS A 56 -2.23 -11.16 2.23
CA LYS A 56 -2.47 -12.44 2.94
C LYS A 56 -2.82 -12.24 4.41
N VAL A 57 -2.05 -11.42 5.13
CA VAL A 57 -2.31 -11.13 6.55
C VAL A 57 -3.65 -10.43 6.75
N LEU A 58 -4.02 -9.54 5.82
CA LEU A 58 -5.32 -8.87 5.85
C LEU A 58 -6.47 -9.87 5.65
N ASP A 59 -6.37 -10.75 4.65
CA ASP A 59 -7.36 -11.80 4.41
C ASP A 59 -7.49 -12.76 5.60
N GLU A 60 -6.38 -13.10 6.26
CA GLU A 60 -6.39 -13.90 7.50
C GLU A 60 -7.08 -13.18 8.67
N LYS A 61 -6.85 -11.87 8.83
CA LYS A 61 -7.52 -11.07 9.87
C LYS A 61 -9.03 -11.00 9.63
N VAL A 62 -9.45 -10.82 8.37
CA VAL A 62 -10.88 -10.83 7.99
C VAL A 62 -11.50 -12.19 8.29
N LYS A 63 -10.83 -13.30 7.92
CA LYS A 63 -11.30 -14.66 8.21
C LYS A 63 -11.41 -15.00 9.70
N LYS A 64 -10.61 -14.37 10.56
CA LYS A 64 -10.68 -14.58 12.03
C LYS A 64 -11.77 -13.77 12.72
N GLN A 65 -12.34 -12.76 12.04
CA GLN A 65 -13.45 -11.94 12.55
C GLN A 65 -14.83 -12.45 12.15
N VAL A 66 -14.90 -13.47 11.28
CA VAL A 66 -16.11 -14.19 10.87
C VAL A 66 -16.13 -15.54 11.56
#